data_AF-A0A7C1BC34-F1
#
_entry.id   AF-A0A7C1BC34-F1
#
_cell.length_a   1.000
_cell.length_b   1.000
_cell.length_c   1.000
_cell.angle_alpha   90.00
_cell.angle_beta   90.00
_cell.angle_gamma   90.00
#
_symmetry.space_group_name_H-M   'P 1'
#
loop_
_entity.id
_entity.type
_entity.pdbx_description
1 polymer ?
#
loop_
_entity_poly.entity_id
_entity_poly.type
_entity_poly.pdbx_seq_one_letter_code
_entity_poly.pdbx_strand_id
1 'polypeptide(L)'
;MNWEKEELSAINNEYAVSEVIGSALLLLIAVLSFSAIYMYVFPLPIPTEEPHVKLIGYVNENGTVVLEHVGGEALEYYRIDV
;
A
#
# COMPACT_ATOMS: atom_id res chain seq x y z
N MET A 1 23.04 17.73 -54.99
CA MET A 1 23.85 17.03 -53.97
C MET A 1 24.23 17.97 -52.81
N ASN A 2 23.28 18.74 -52.28
CA ASN A 2 23.45 19.57 -51.07
C ASN A 2 22.17 19.54 -50.22
N TRP A 3 21.02 19.50 -50.89
CA TRP A 3 19.70 19.30 -50.28
C TRP A 3 19.54 17.95 -49.55
N GLU A 4 20.12 16.87 -50.07
CA GLU A 4 20.13 15.53 -49.42
C GLU A 4 20.90 15.53 -48.08
N LYS A 5 21.93 16.39 -47.93
CA LYS A 5 22.73 16.49 -46.70
C LYS A 5 22.00 17.28 -45.61
N GLU A 6 21.21 18.28 -45.99
CA GLU A 6 20.37 19.04 -45.06
C GLU A 6 19.20 18.19 -44.53
N GLU A 7 18.61 17.34 -45.38
CA GLU A 7 17.55 16.42 -44.97
C GLU A 7 18.05 15.37 -43.97
N LEU A 8 19.24 14.80 -44.20
CA LEU A 8 19.91 13.88 -43.26
C LEU A 8 20.31 14.56 -41.94
N SER A 9 20.66 15.84 -41.96
CA SER A 9 20.97 16.64 -40.76
C SER A 9 19.74 16.89 -39.88
N ALA A 10 18.56 17.06 -40.49
CA ALA A 10 17.31 17.25 -39.73
C ALA A 10 16.86 15.95 -39.02
N ILE A 11 17.22 14.79 -39.59
CA ILE A 11 16.89 13.46 -39.03
C ILE A 11 17.83 13.10 -37.86
N ASN A 12 19.05 13.65 -37.83
CA ASN A 12 20.08 13.36 -36.81
C ASN A 12 20.09 14.35 -35.64
N ASN A 13 18.90 14.80 -35.21
CA ASN A 13 18.76 15.72 -34.08
C ASN A 13 18.79 14.95 -32.74
N GLU A 14 19.97 14.40 -32.41
CA GLU A 14 20.22 13.67 -31.16
C GLU A 14 19.89 14.49 -29.90
N TYR A 15 19.97 15.81 -30.00
CA TYR A 15 19.64 16.74 -28.91
C TYR A 15 18.15 16.65 -28.52
N ALA A 16 17.25 16.69 -29.50
CA ALA A 16 15.82 16.56 -29.26
C ALA A 16 15.46 15.18 -28.69
N VAL A 17 16.17 14.12 -29.11
CA VAL A 17 15.98 12.76 -28.58
C VAL A 17 16.40 12.67 -27.11
N SER A 18 17.54 13.27 -26.75
CA SER A 18 18.04 13.28 -25.37
C SER A 18 17.10 14.04 -24.42
N GLU A 19 16.52 15.14 -24.86
CA GLU A 19 15.56 15.93 -24.08
C GLU A 19 14.27 15.14 -23.78
N VAL A 20 13.73 14.46 -24.79
CA VAL A 20 12.53 13.61 -24.64
C VAL A 20 12.81 12.43 -23.71
N ILE A 21 13.95 11.77 -23.86
CA ILE A 21 14.32 10.65 -22.98
C ILE A 21 14.55 11.13 -21.54
N GLY A 22 15.26 12.25 -21.36
CA GLY A 22 15.53 12.82 -20.04
C GLY A 22 14.25 13.23 -19.31
N SER A 23 13.33 13.90 -20.02
CA SER A 23 12.04 14.29 -19.45
C SER A 23 11.16 13.08 -19.11
N ALA A 24 11.10 12.06 -19.98
CA ALA A 24 10.38 10.82 -19.70
C ALA A 24 10.95 10.08 -18.48
N LEU A 25 12.28 10.03 -18.35
CA LEU A 25 12.96 9.41 -17.21
C LEU A 25 12.64 10.14 -15.90
N LEU A 26 12.70 11.49 -15.91
CA LEU A 26 12.37 12.30 -14.74
C LEU A 26 10.90 12.14 -14.33
N LEU A 27 10.00 12.08 -15.30
CA LEU A 27 8.58 11.84 -15.02
C LEU A 27 8.37 10.46 -14.39
N LEU A 28 9.02 9.42 -14.91
CA LEU A 28 8.95 8.07 -14.35
C LEU A 28 9.45 8.05 -12.90
N ILE A 29 10.60 8.66 -12.62
CA ILE A 29 11.15 8.76 -11.26
C ILE A 29 10.19 9.51 -10.34
N ALA A 30 9.58 10.60 -10.81
CA ALA A 30 8.62 11.36 -10.03
C ALA A 30 7.41 10.50 -9.66
N VAL A 31 6.78 9.83 -10.64
CA VAL A 31 5.62 8.95 -10.40
C VAL A 31 5.97 7.85 -9.40
N LEU A 32 7.09 7.14 -9.60
CA LEU A 32 7.52 6.08 -8.70
C LEU A 32 7.77 6.59 -7.27
N SER A 33 8.41 7.75 -7.13
CA SER A 33 8.71 8.37 -5.84
C SER A 33 7.42 8.75 -5.10
N PHE A 34 6.48 9.41 -5.78
CA PHE A 34 5.19 9.77 -5.19
C PHE A 34 4.35 8.53 -4.85
N SER A 35 4.37 7.48 -5.68
CA SER A 35 3.69 6.21 -5.37
C SER A 35 4.26 5.55 -4.11
N ALA A 36 5.58 5.51 -3.96
CA ALA A 36 6.22 4.95 -2.78
C ALA A 36 5.88 5.76 -1.50
N ILE A 37 5.94 7.09 -1.57
CA ILE A 37 5.55 7.96 -0.46
C ILE A 37 4.08 7.75 -0.10
N TYR A 38 3.19 7.68 -1.09
CA TYR A 38 1.76 7.47 -0.86
C TYR A 38 1.49 6.17 -0.10
N MET A 39 2.08 5.06 -0.53
CA MET A 39 1.92 3.76 0.16
C MET A 39 2.44 3.78 1.59
N TYR A 40 3.52 4.54 1.84
CA TYR A 40 4.09 4.65 3.18
C TYR A 40 3.26 5.54 4.11
N VAL A 41 2.77 6.69 3.62
CA VAL A 41 2.02 7.67 4.43
C VAL A 41 0.57 7.25 4.64
N PHE A 42 -0.03 6.58 3.65
CA PHE A 42 -1.42 6.14 3.68
C PHE A 42 -1.49 4.62 3.56
N PRO A 43 -1.08 3.88 4.61
CA PRO A 43 -1.24 2.43 4.61
C PRO A 43 -2.72 2.10 4.47
N LEU A 44 -3.04 1.16 3.58
CA LEU A 44 -4.38 0.61 3.51
C LEU A 44 -4.73 0.00 4.88
N PRO A 45 -5.95 0.21 5.40
CA PRO A 45 -6.37 -0.48 6.60
C PRO A 45 -6.32 -1.99 6.31
N ILE A 46 -5.34 -2.66 6.91
CA ILE A 46 -5.29 -4.12 6.92
C ILE A 46 -6.47 -4.55 7.79
N PRO A 47 -7.40 -5.38 7.28
CA PRO A 47 -8.46 -5.90 8.13
C PRO A 47 -7.79 -6.60 9.30
N THR A 48 -8.11 -6.16 10.53
CA THR A 48 -7.75 -6.92 11.72
C THR A 48 -8.48 -8.25 11.62
N GLU A 49 -7.74 -9.35 11.51
CA GLU A 49 -8.35 -10.67 11.55
C GLU A 49 -9.14 -10.80 12.86
N GLU A 50 -10.38 -11.29 12.76
CA GLU A 50 -11.14 -11.60 13.97
C GLU A 50 -10.38 -12.69 14.73
N PRO A 51 -10.15 -12.52 16.04
CA PRO A 51 -9.39 -13.49 16.81
C PRO A 51 -10.11 -14.83 16.76
N HIS A 52 -9.38 -15.88 16.37
CA HIS A 52 -9.94 -17.23 16.29
C HIS A 52 -9.97 -17.83 17.70
N VAL A 53 -10.99 -17.45 18.48
CA VAL A 53 -11.14 -17.86 19.88
C VAL A 53 -12.45 -18.60 20.12
N LYS A 54 -12.41 -19.51 21.09
CA LYS A 54 -13.59 -20.20 21.58
C LYS A 54 -13.92 -19.70 22.98
N LEU A 55 -15.08 -19.07 23.11
CA LEU A 55 -15.60 -18.55 24.37
C LEU A 55 -16.85 -19.33 24.79
N ILE A 56 -16.98 -19.58 26.08
CA ILE A 56 -18.25 -20.01 26.68
C ILE A 56 -18.74 -18.93 27.63
N GLY A 57 -20.05 -18.71 27.64
CA GLY A 57 -20.70 -17.74 28.51
C GLY A 57 -21.76 -18.43 29.37
N TYR A 58 -21.77 -18.14 30.66
CA TYR A 58 -22.80 -18.65 31.58
C TYR A 58 -23.06 -17.66 32.72
N VAL A 59 -24.19 -17.84 33.41
CA VAL A 59 -24.49 -17.12 34.65
C VAL A 59 -24.22 -18.08 35.80
N ASN A 60 -23.37 -17.68 36.74
CA ASN A 60 -23.07 -18.51 37.91
C ASN A 60 -24.22 -18.45 38.94
N GLU A 61 -24.13 -19.29 39.98
CA GLU A 61 -25.12 -19.35 41.06
C GLU A 61 -25.29 -18.02 41.82
N ASN A 62 -24.28 -17.15 41.76
CA ASN A 62 -24.29 -15.82 42.37
C ASN A 62 -24.90 -14.74 41.45
N GLY A 63 -25.46 -15.12 40.30
CA GLY A 63 -26.02 -14.19 39.31
C GLY A 63 -24.98 -13.37 38.54
N THR A 64 -23.69 -13.76 38.61
CA THR A 64 -22.62 -13.09 37.86
C THR A 64 -22.50 -13.69 36.46
N VAL A 65 -22.41 -12.84 35.45
CA VAL A 65 -22.09 -13.26 34.09
C VAL A 65 -20.61 -13.60 33.99
N VAL A 66 -20.30 -14.81 33.57
CA VAL A 66 -18.95 -15.31 33.36
C VAL A 66 -18.74 -15.57 31.87
N LEU A 67 -17.67 -15.00 31.32
CA LEU A 67 -17.10 -15.41 30.04
C LEU A 67 -15.79 -16.14 30.29
N GLU A 68 -15.64 -17.31 29.70
CA GLU A 68 -14.45 -18.15 29.84
C GLU A 68 -13.85 -18.46 28.47
N HIS A 69 -12.54 -18.25 28.35
CA HIS A 69 -11.76 -18.63 27.18
C HIS A 69 -11.38 -20.10 27.28
N VAL A 70 -11.83 -20.90 26.31
CA VAL A 70 -11.68 -22.36 26.32
C VAL A 70 -10.87 -22.88 25.13
N GLY A 71 -10.22 -21.99 24.37
CA GLY A 71 -9.33 -22.38 23.28
C GLY A 71 -9.19 -21.32 22.18
N GLY A 72 -8.30 -21.61 21.24
CA GLY A 72 -7.94 -20.68 20.18
C GLY A 72 -6.78 -19.76 20.59
N GLU A 73 -6.72 -18.59 19.96
CA GLU A 73 -5.67 -17.60 20.18
C GLU A 73 -5.73 -16.97 21.57
N ALA A 74 -4.58 -16.58 22.12
CA ALA A 74 -4.53 -15.88 23.40
C ALA A 74 -5.10 -14.47 23.28
N LEU A 75 -5.97 -14.08 24.21
CA LEU A 75 -6.53 -12.73 24.27
C LEU A 75 -5.60 -11.82 25.10
N GLU A 76 -5.07 -10.78 24.49
CA GLU A 76 -4.23 -9.78 25.18
C GLU A 76 -5.06 -8.65 25.80
N TYR A 77 -6.19 -8.31 25.19
CA TYR A 77 -7.08 -7.25 25.63
C TYR A 77 -8.54 -7.63 25.39
N TYR A 78 -9.43 -7.11 26.22
CA TYR A 78 -10.87 -7.24 26.05
C TYR A 78 -11.54 -5.89 26.33
N ARG A 79 -12.63 -5.60 25.61
CA ARG A 79 -13.51 -4.45 25.86
C ARG A 79 -14.95 -4.95 25.92
N ILE A 80 -15.69 -4.52 26.93
CA ILE A 80 -17.11 -4.77 27.06
C ILE A 80 -17.82 -3.46 26.74
N ASP A 81 -18.61 -3.45 25.67
CA ASP A 81 -19.47 -2.33 25.30
C ASP A 81 -20.91 -2.65 25.73
N VAL A 82 -21.57 -1.72 26.44
CA VAL A 82 -22.94 -1.86 26.99
C VAL A 82 -23.89 -0.90 26.31
#